data_AF-A0A1M7L2N5-F1
#
_entry.id   AF-A0A1M7L2N5-F1
#
_cell.length_a   1.000
_cell.length_b   1.000
_cell.length_c   1.000
_cell.angle_alpha   90.00
_cell.angle_beta   90.00
_cell.angle_gamma   90.00
#
_symmetry.space_group_name_H-M   'P 1'
#
loop_
_entity.id
_entity.type
_entity.pdbx_description
1 polymer ?
#
loop_
_entity_poly.entity_id
_entity_poly.type
_entity_poly.pdbx_seq_one_letter_code
_entity_poly.pdbx_strand_id
1 'polypeptide(L)' 'MRNTTSAPKIYTDYQKISYKDIELLLVSVSEKTAQQYLRDIKKEFQISIVLFSHFKHYFKITEIVPKN' A
#
# COMPACT_ATOMS: atom_id res chain seq x y z
N MET A 1 -2.34 8.50 -28.49
CA MET A 1 -2.62 8.72 -27.06
C MET A 1 -2.93 7.36 -26.44
N ARG A 2 -2.09 6.81 -25.54
CA ARG A 2 -2.40 5.55 -24.88
C ARG A 2 -3.13 5.87 -23.58
N ASN A 3 -4.46 5.80 -23.59
CA ASN A 3 -5.25 5.76 -22.37
C ASN A 3 -5.01 4.41 -21.71
N THR A 4 -4.09 4.37 -20.75
CA THR A 4 -3.96 3.22 -19.84
C THR A 4 -4.95 3.42 -18.71
N THR A 5 -6.22 3.08 -18.97
CA THR A 5 -7.19 2.88 -17.90
C THR A 5 -6.81 1.58 -17.18
N SER A 6 -5.76 1.63 -16.37
CA SER A 6 -5.45 0.55 -15.44
C SER A 6 -6.62 0.46 -14.47
N ALA A 7 -7.44 -0.58 -14.60
CA ALA A 7 -8.46 -0.91 -13.62
C ALA A 7 -7.88 -0.81 -12.19
N PRO A 8 -8.66 -0.34 -11.20
CA PRO A 8 -8.18 -0.22 -9.83
C PRO A 8 -7.65 -1.59 -9.39
N LYS A 9 -6.35 -1.64 -9.07
CA LYS A 9 -5.71 -2.87 -8.63
C LYS A 9 -6.31 -3.24 -7.28
N ILE A 10 -7.10 -4.32 -7.26
CA ILE A 10 -7.68 -4.85 -6.03
C ILE A 10 -6.58 -5.62 -5.30
N TYR A 11 -6.30 -5.24 -4.06
CA TYR A 11 -5.33 -5.92 -3.20
C TYR A 11 -6.06 -6.81 -2.21
N THR A 12 -5.57 -8.04 -2.03
CA THR A 12 -6.00 -8.92 -0.93
C THR A 12 -5.04 -8.84 0.25
N ASP A 13 -5.50 -9.17 1.45
CA ASP A 13 -4.72 -8.99 2.68
C ASP A 13 -3.42 -9.80 2.74
N TYR A 14 -3.38 -10.94 2.05
CA TYR A 14 -2.22 -11.81 1.93
C TYR A 14 -1.36 -11.51 0.71
N GLN A 15 -1.72 -10.48 -0.06
CA GLN A 15 -0.95 -10.08 -1.23
C GLN A 15 0.30 -9.31 -0.81
N LYS A 16 1.45 -9.76 -1.33
CA LYS A 16 2.72 -9.04 -1.20
C LYS A 16 2.65 -7.72 -1.95
N ILE A 17 3.11 -6.66 -1.29
CA ILE A 17 3.20 -5.32 -1.87
C ILE A 17 4.65 -4.83 -1.92
N SER A 18 4.93 -4.00 -2.90
CA SER A 18 6.19 -3.30 -3.12
C SER A 18 6.04 -1.80 -2.84
N TYR A 19 7.15 -1.06 -2.89
CA TYR A 19 7.08 0.39 -2.75
C TYR A 19 6.27 1.05 -3.87
N LYS A 20 6.24 0.46 -5.08
CA LYS A 20 5.42 0.97 -6.20
C LYS A 20 3.93 0.80 -5.91
N ASP A 21 3.56 -0.29 -5.25
CA ASP A 21 2.17 -0.50 -4.82
C ASP A 21 1.80 0.52 -3.74
N ILE A 22 2.70 0.81 -2.80
CA ILE A 22 2.51 1.85 -1.77
C ILE A 22 2.38 3.24 -2.40
N GLU A 23 3.20 3.57 -3.39
CA GLU A 23 3.12 4.83 -4.15
C GLU A 23 1.76 4.97 -4.87
N LEU A 24 1.25 3.89 -5.47
CA LEU A 24 -0.07 3.88 -6.10
C LEU A 24 -1.22 3.98 -5.08
N LEU A 25 -1.08 3.33 -3.92
CA LEU A 25 -2.07 3.34 -2.84
C LEU A 25 -2.15 4.71 -2.15
N LEU A 26 -1.04 5.43 -2.06
CA LEU A 26 -0.93 6.75 -1.47
C LEU A 26 -0.79 7.77 -2.60
N VAL A 27 -1.94 8.20 -3.16
CA VAL A 27 -2.12 9.03 -4.38
C VAL A 27 -1.27 10.32 -4.47
N SER A 28 -0.48 10.69 -3.46
CA SER A 28 0.32 11.92 -3.44
C SER A 28 1.71 11.78 -2.81
N VAL A 29 2.28 10.57 -2.71
CA VAL A 29 3.62 10.38 -2.17
C VAL A 29 4.66 10.17 -3.27
N SER A 30 5.87 10.67 -3.05
CA SER A 30 6.99 10.40 -3.96
C SER A 30 7.49 8.97 -3.82
N GLU A 31 8.13 8.43 -4.87
CA GLU A 31 8.81 7.13 -4.82
C GLU A 31 9.74 7.00 -3.60
N LYS A 32 10.53 8.04 -3.29
CA LYS A 32 11.43 8.04 -2.14
C LYS A 32 10.67 7.87 -0.82
N THR A 33 9.53 8.55 -0.69
CA THR A 33 8.66 8.43 0.48
C THR A 33 8.02 7.03 0.54
N ALA A 34 7.57 6.49 -0.59
CA ALA A 34 7.00 5.15 -0.64
C ALA A 34 8.02 4.06 -0.27
N GLN A 35 9.28 4.20 -0.70
CA GLN A 35 10.38 3.33 -0.28
C GLN A 35 10.65 3.45 1.22
N GLN A 36 10.60 4.67 1.78
CA GLN A 36 10.75 4.89 3.21
C GLN A 36 9.65 4.17 3.99
N TYR A 37 8.37 4.33 3.60
CA TYR A 37 7.27 3.61 4.22
C TYR A 37 7.42 2.09 4.13
N LEU A 38 7.87 1.55 3.00
CA LEU A 38 8.14 0.11 2.90
C LEU A 38 9.19 -0.33 3.92
N ARG A 39 10.25 0.47 4.14
CA ARG A 39 11.29 0.18 5.14
C ARG A 39 10.74 0.29 6.56
N ASP A 40 9.93 1.31 6.83
CA ASP A 40 9.34 1.54 8.15
C ASP A 40 8.39 0.41 8.54
N ILE A 41 7.50 -0.01 7.63
CA ILE A 41 6.61 -1.17 7.85
C ILE A 41 7.44 -2.43 8.14
N LYS A 42 8.50 -2.69 7.37
CA LYS A 42 9.38 -3.86 7.64
C LYS A 42 10.01 -3.79 9.02
N LYS A 43 10.45 -2.60 9.44
CA LYS A 43 11.10 -2.38 10.73
C LYS A 43 10.12 -2.52 11.88
N GLU A 44 8.92 -1.94 11.77
CA GLU A 44 7.89 -1.98 12.79
C GLU A 44 7.43 -3.41 13.09
N PHE A 45 7.16 -4.19 12.04
CA PHE A 45 6.70 -5.57 12.18
C PHE A 45 7.85 -6.60 12.25
N GLN A 46 9.11 -6.17 12.11
CA GLN A 46 10.29 -7.05 12.04
C GLN A 46 10.19 -8.14 10.96
N ILE A 47 9.70 -7.76 9.77
CA ILE A 47 9.44 -8.66 8.65
C ILE A 47 10.28 -8.32 7.42
N SER A 48 10.55 -9.33 6.59
CA SER A 48 11.26 -9.16 5.31
C SER A 48 10.32 -8.86 4.13
N ILE A 49 9.09 -9.38 4.20
CA ILE A 49 8.04 -9.27 3.18
C ILE A 49 6.88 -8.46 3.74
N VAL A 50 6.45 -7.43 3.01
CA VAL A 50 5.28 -6.63 3.39
C VAL A 50 4.06 -7.14 2.63
N LEU A 51 2.99 -7.42 3.36
CA LEU A 51 1.68 -7.77 2.84
C LEU A 51 0.76 -6.55 2.93
N PHE A 52 -0.32 -6.55 2.14
CA PHE A 52 -1.30 -5.46 2.16
C PHE A 52 -1.93 -5.27 3.56
N SER A 53 -2.16 -6.35 4.30
CA SER A 53 -2.60 -6.29 5.70
C SER A 53 -1.65 -5.49 6.61
N HIS A 54 -0.33 -5.67 6.48
CA HIS A 54 0.66 -4.91 7.25
C HIS A 54 0.61 -3.41 6.90
N PHE A 55 0.42 -3.09 5.62
CA PHE A 55 0.22 -1.71 5.17
C PHE A 55 -1.05 -1.10 5.78
N LYS A 56 -2.19 -1.80 5.69
CA LYS A 56 -3.44 -1.34 6.31
C LYS A 56 -3.26 -1.09 7.81
N HIS A 57 -2.55 -1.99 8.50
CA HIS A 57 -2.30 -1.85 9.92
C HIS A 57 -1.41 -0.65 10.26
N TYR A 58 -0.30 -0.48 9.55
CA TYR A 58 0.63 0.65 9.73
C TYR A 58 -0.06 2.01 9.55
N PHE A 59 -0.86 2.15 8.48
CA PHE A 59 -1.61 3.37 8.19
C PHE A 59 -2.95 3.47 8.93
N LYS A 60 -3.27 2.48 9.80
CA LYS A 60 -4.54 2.38 10.54
C LYS A 60 -5.76 2.54 9.63
N ILE A 61 -5.69 1.96 8.45
CA ILE A 61 -6.79 1.90 7.49
C ILE A 61 -7.76 0.83 7.98
N THR A 62 -8.68 1.23 8.85
CA THR A 62 -9.91 0.49 9.08
C THR A 62 -10.80 0.72 7.87
N GLU A 63 -11.33 -0.34 7.26
CA GLU A 63 -12.26 -0.23 6.14
C GLU A 63 -13.26 0.89 6.42
N ILE A 64 -13.30 1.89 5.53
CA ILE A 64 -14.36 2.89 5.53
C ILE A 64 -15.63 2.14 5.17
N VAL A 65 -16.30 1.60 6.19
CA VAL A 65 -17.69 1.14 6.07
C VAL A 65 -18.45 2.33 5.48
N PRO A 66 -19.04 2.21 4.27
CA PRO A 66 -19.84 3.29 3.75
C PRO A 66 -20.96 3.53 4.77
N LYS A 67 -21.00 4.73 5.35
CA LYS A 67 -22.17 5.16 6.12
C LYS A 67 -23.33 5.15 5.14
N ASN A 68 -24.17 4.14 5.32
CA ASN A 68 -25.42 3.93 4.61
C ASN A 68 -26.38 5.08 4.85
#